data_AF-A0A7X8TDV5-F1
#
_entry.id   AF-A0A7X8TDV5-F1
#
_cell.length_a   1.000
_cell.length_b   1.000
_cell.length_c   1.000
_cell.angle_alpha   90.00
_cell.angle_beta   90.00
_cell.angle_gamma   90.00
#
_symmetry.space_group_name_H-M   'P 1'
#
loop_
_entity.id
_entity.type
_entity.pdbx_description
1 polymer ?
#
loop_
_entity_poly.entity_id
_entity_poly.type
_entity_poly.pdbx_seq_one_letter_code
_entity_poly.pdbx_strand_id
1 'polypeptide(L)'
;MTVPSGLAEEYDVRRKYPHWYPESHPQSKANPHESWCYPIAALGDFRTWLQDEYLEGGKFRNYLQGKVKKGDLPPSFAELALEILEPLRLS
;
A
#
# COMPACT_ATOMS: atom_id res chain seq x y z
N MET A 1 -3.65 28.38 -2.20
CA MET A 1 -3.71 27.46 -1.06
C MET A 1 -4.70 26.37 -1.41
N THR A 2 -4.26 25.12 -1.49
CA THR A 2 -5.15 23.99 -1.77
C THR A 2 -5.99 23.74 -0.53
N VAL A 3 -7.32 23.82 -0.65
CA VAL A 3 -8.22 23.40 0.42
C VAL A 3 -8.01 21.89 0.66
N PRO A 4 -7.79 21.45 1.90
CA PRO A 4 -7.78 20.02 2.23
C PRO A 4 -9.12 19.39 1.83
N SER A 5 -9.12 18.12 1.43
CA SER A 5 -10.33 17.35 1.14
C SER A 5 -10.24 15.91 1.62
N GLY A 6 -11.38 15.32 2.02
CA GLY A 6 -11.45 13.97 2.56
C GLY A 6 -10.69 13.84 3.88
N LEU A 7 -9.92 12.74 4.06
CA LEU A 7 -9.16 12.49 5.29
C LEU A 7 -8.12 13.58 5.63
N ALA A 8 -7.74 14.44 4.67
CA ALA A 8 -6.84 15.56 4.95
C ALA A 8 -7.52 16.70 5.73
N GLU A 9 -8.86 16.82 5.65
CA GLU A 9 -9.62 17.77 6.50
C GLU A 9 -9.62 17.31 7.96
N GLU A 10 -9.67 16.00 8.19
CA GLU A 10 -9.73 15.40 9.53
C GLU A 10 -8.35 15.28 10.19
N TYR A 11 -7.31 14.89 9.44
CA TYR A 11 -6.01 14.53 10.01
C TYR A 11 -4.85 15.48 9.65
N ASP A 12 -5.06 16.49 8.80
CA ASP A 12 -4.05 17.34 8.12
C ASP A 12 -3.53 16.76 6.78
N VAL A 13 -2.93 17.63 5.96
CA VAL A 13 -2.37 17.28 4.65
C VAL A 13 -1.08 16.46 4.78
N ARG A 14 -0.94 15.43 3.94
CA ARG A 14 0.33 14.71 3.77
C ARG A 14 1.43 15.63 3.22
N ARG A 15 2.69 15.36 3.57
CA ARG A 15 3.85 16.16 3.15
C ARG A 15 4.92 15.28 2.53
N LYS A 16 5.75 15.81 1.65
CA LYS A 16 6.91 15.08 1.11
C LYS A 16 8.11 15.27 2.01
N TYR A 17 8.82 14.18 2.29
CA TYR A 17 10.10 14.20 2.98
C TYR A 17 11.14 13.41 2.17
N PRO A 18 12.39 13.90 2.09
CA PRO A 18 13.46 13.19 1.39
C PRO A 18 13.87 11.95 2.19
N HIS A 19 13.81 10.78 1.56
CA HIS A 19 14.34 9.53 2.09
C HIS A 19 15.66 9.16 1.39
N TRP A 20 16.64 8.71 2.18
CA TRP A 20 17.95 8.28 1.71
C TRP A 20 18.12 6.79 1.99
N TYR A 21 18.29 6.01 0.93
CA TYR A 21 18.64 4.60 1.06
C TYR A 21 20.15 4.45 1.31
N PRO A 22 20.59 3.47 2.13
CA PRO A 22 22.01 3.16 2.29
C PRO A 22 22.68 2.77 0.96
N GLU A 23 23.98 3.03 0.78
CA GLU A 23 24.72 2.72 -0.47
C GLU A 23 24.64 1.25 -0.90
N SER A 24 24.44 0.33 0.05
CA SER A 24 24.24 -1.09 -0.21
C SER A 24 22.96 -1.43 -0.96
N HIS A 25 22.00 -0.50 -1.04
CA HIS A 25 20.73 -0.69 -1.71
C HIS A 25 20.78 -0.13 -3.13
N PRO A 26 20.27 -0.85 -4.15
CA PRO A 26 20.26 -0.38 -5.54
C PRO A 26 19.62 1.01 -5.73
N GLN A 27 18.62 1.34 -4.90
CA GLN A 27 17.90 2.61 -4.91
C GLN A 27 18.78 3.81 -4.54
N SER A 28 19.90 3.59 -3.84
CA SER A 28 20.81 4.65 -3.40
C SER A 28 21.38 5.48 -4.56
N LYS A 29 21.52 4.88 -5.74
CA LYS A 29 21.97 5.52 -6.99
C LYS A 29 21.10 6.72 -7.41
N ALA A 30 19.86 6.78 -6.93
CA ALA A 30 18.90 7.82 -7.24
C ALA A 30 18.48 8.63 -5.99
N ASN A 31 19.25 8.56 -4.90
CA ASN A 31 18.97 9.37 -3.73
C ASN A 31 19.06 10.88 -4.05
N PRO A 32 18.20 11.72 -3.42
CA PRO A 32 17.12 11.36 -2.50
C PRO A 32 15.83 10.91 -3.21
N HIS A 33 15.04 10.06 -2.55
CA HIS A 33 13.69 9.70 -2.99
C HIS A 33 12.65 10.46 -2.17
N GLU A 34 11.82 11.26 -2.84
CA GLU A 34 10.71 11.95 -2.18
C GLU A 34 9.61 10.96 -1.75
N SER A 35 9.35 10.89 -0.45
CA SER A 35 8.33 10.00 0.13
C SER A 35 7.19 10.81 0.74
N TRP A 36 5.95 10.36 0.56
CA TRP A 36 4.80 10.94 1.25
C TRP A 36 4.77 10.48 2.71
N CYS A 37 4.79 11.43 3.64
CA CYS A 37 4.53 11.21 5.05
C CYS A 37 3.13 11.68 5.41
N TYR A 38 2.39 10.83 6.09
CA TYR A 38 1.01 11.03 6.50
C TYR A 38 0.93 11.31 8.00
N PRO A 39 -0.08 12.06 8.47
CA PRO A 39 -0.33 12.25 9.89
C PRO A 39 -0.53 10.90 10.60
N ILE A 40 0.08 10.73 11.78
CA ILE A 40 -0.01 9.48 12.55
C ILE A 40 -1.46 9.15 12.95
N ALA A 41 -2.30 10.18 13.14
CA ALA A 41 -3.72 10.03 13.47
C ALA A 41 -4.50 9.29 12.37
N ALA A 42 -4.08 9.40 11.10
CA ALA A 42 -4.73 8.71 9.98
C ALA A 42 -4.39 7.20 9.89
N LEU A 43 -3.52 6.67 10.77
CA LEU A 43 -3.07 5.28 10.73
C LEU A 43 -4.21 4.28 11.02
N GLY A 44 -5.17 4.66 11.87
CA GLY A 44 -6.35 3.83 12.17
C GLY A 44 -7.17 3.57 10.91
N ASP A 45 -7.60 4.64 10.24
CA ASP A 45 -8.40 4.54 9.02
C ASP A 45 -7.68 3.86 7.87
N PHE A 46 -6.37 4.07 7.74
CA PHE A 46 -5.57 3.31 6.78
C PHE A 46 -5.64 1.81 7.04
N ARG A 47 -5.58 1.36 8.30
CA ARG A 47 -5.66 -0.07 8.65
C ARG A 47 -7.04 -0.64 8.37
N THR A 48 -8.10 0.08 8.69
CA THR A 48 -9.47 -0.31 8.36
C THR A 48 -9.65 -0.44 6.85
N TRP A 49 -9.23 0.58 6.09
CA TRP A 49 -9.27 0.52 4.63
C TRP A 49 -8.42 -0.63 4.06
N LEU A 50 -7.22 -0.86 4.60
CA LEU A 50 -6.35 -1.94 4.14
C LEU A 50 -7.06 -3.30 4.30
N GLN A 51 -7.74 -3.51 5.43
CA GLN A 51 -8.50 -4.74 5.68
C GLN A 51 -9.73 -4.83 4.76
N ASP A 52 -10.65 -3.88 4.89
CA ASP A 52 -12.00 -4.00 4.32
C ASP A 52 -11.99 -3.83 2.79
N GLU A 53 -11.23 -2.87 2.30
CA GLU A 53 -11.28 -2.45 0.91
C GLU A 53 -10.17 -3.07 0.07
N TYR A 54 -8.96 -3.19 0.63
CA TYR A 54 -7.83 -3.68 -0.13
C TYR A 54 -7.76 -5.21 -0.12
N LEU A 55 -7.73 -5.82 1.07
CA LEU A 55 -7.70 -7.28 1.22
C LEU A 55 -9.07 -7.89 0.92
N GLU A 56 -10.11 -7.56 1.70
CA GLU A 56 -11.42 -8.19 1.57
C GLU A 56 -12.24 -7.68 0.38
N GLY A 57 -12.01 -6.44 -0.03
CA GLY A 57 -12.64 -5.82 -1.20
C GLY A 57 -12.09 -6.30 -2.55
N GLY A 58 -11.10 -7.21 -2.55
CA GLY A 58 -10.58 -7.88 -3.74
C GLY A 58 -9.58 -7.06 -4.56
N LYS A 59 -9.17 -5.87 -4.12
CA LYS A 59 -8.09 -5.10 -4.80
C LYS A 59 -6.77 -5.88 -4.74
N PHE A 60 -6.48 -6.55 -3.63
CA PHE A 60 -5.29 -7.37 -3.44
C PHE A 60 -5.29 -8.58 -4.38
N ARG A 61 -6.36 -9.38 -4.40
CA ARG A 61 -6.60 -10.43 -5.40
C ARG A 61 -6.37 -9.97 -6.84
N ASN A 62 -7.00 -8.87 -7.23
CA ASN A 62 -6.88 -8.35 -8.60
C ASN A 62 -5.44 -7.94 -8.93
N TYR A 63 -4.73 -7.33 -7.97
CA TYR A 63 -3.32 -6.99 -8.13
C TYR A 63 -2.45 -8.24 -8.35
N LEU A 64 -2.57 -9.26 -7.49
CA LEU A 64 -1.80 -10.49 -7.61
C LEU A 64 -2.09 -11.24 -8.92
N GLN A 65 -3.37 -11.36 -9.29
CA GLN A 65 -3.74 -11.95 -10.59
C GLN A 65 -3.13 -11.19 -11.77
N GLY A 66 -3.07 -9.86 -11.68
CA GLY A 66 -2.39 -9.02 -12.67
C GLY A 66 -0.90 -9.31 -12.77
N LYS A 67 -0.22 -9.57 -11.63
CA LYS A 67 1.19 -9.96 -11.59
C LYS A 67 1.43 -11.35 -12.17
N VAL A 68 0.55 -12.30 -11.88
CA VAL A 68 0.59 -13.65 -12.47
C VAL A 68 0.44 -13.59 -13.99
N LYS A 69 -0.55 -12.83 -14.50
CA LYS A 69 -0.76 -12.66 -15.94
C LYS A 69 0.44 -12.05 -16.67
N LYS A 70 1.22 -11.20 -15.99
CA LYS A 70 2.44 -10.60 -16.53
C LYS A 70 3.67 -11.52 -16.48
N GLY A 71 3.58 -12.64 -15.74
CA GLY A 71 4.72 -13.52 -15.47
C GLY A 71 5.67 -13.00 -14.38
N ASP A 72 5.32 -11.90 -13.71
CA ASP A 72 6.11 -11.33 -12.60
C ASP A 72 6.05 -12.22 -11.34
N LEU A 73 5.03 -13.08 -11.24
CA LEU A 73 4.74 -13.87 -10.05
C LEU A 73 4.20 -15.26 -10.42
N PRO A 74 4.68 -16.36 -9.81
CA PRO A 74 4.11 -17.69 -10.01
C PRO A 74 2.65 -17.78 -9.49
N PRO A 75 1.76 -18.52 -10.18
CA PRO A 75 0.38 -18.71 -9.73
C PRO A 75 0.27 -19.28 -8.31
N SER A 76 1.07 -20.29 -7.99
CA SER A 76 1.05 -20.96 -6.68
C SER A 76 1.40 -20.02 -5.52
N PHE A 77 2.27 -19.03 -5.76
CA PHE A 77 2.60 -18.04 -4.74
C PHE A 77 1.44 -17.07 -4.51
N ALA A 78 0.77 -16.65 -5.57
CA ALA A 78 -0.41 -15.80 -5.46
C ALA A 78 -1.54 -16.52 -4.70
N GLU A 79 -1.77 -17.80 -4.98
CA GLU A 79 -2.76 -18.62 -4.28
C GLU A 79 -2.47 -18.71 -2.78
N LEU A 80 -1.23 -19.03 -2.40
CA LEU A 80 -0.83 -19.09 -0.99
C LEU A 80 -0.98 -17.74 -0.27
N ALA A 81 -0.60 -16.64 -0.93
CA ALA A 81 -0.75 -15.31 -0.34
C ALA A 81 -2.22 -14.94 -0.12
N LEU A 82 -3.10 -15.31 -1.06
CA LEU A 82 -4.54 -15.07 -0.94
C LEU A 82 -5.17 -15.91 0.16
N GLU A 83 -4.77 -17.17 0.30
CA GLU A 83 -5.26 -18.06 1.36
C GLU A 83 -4.96 -17.51 2.77
N ILE A 84 -3.78 -16.91 2.96
CA ILE A 84 -3.34 -16.40 4.27
C ILE A 84 -3.90 -15.01 4.57
N LEU A 85 -3.94 -14.12 3.56
CA LEU A 85 -4.18 -12.70 3.77
C LEU A 85 -5.62 -12.25 3.44
N GLU A 86 -6.38 -13.04 2.69
CA GLU A 86 -7.82 -12.84 2.51
C GLU A 86 -8.55 -13.87 3.37
N PRO A 87 -8.90 -13.56 4.63
CA PRO A 87 -9.58 -14.52 5.49
C PRO A 87 -10.85 -15.03 4.81
N LEU A 88 -11.15 -16.32 5.01
CA LEU A 88 -12.37 -16.95 4.53
C LEU A 88 -13.56 -16.11 4.97
N ARG A 89 -14.23 -15.48 4.00
CA ARG A 89 -15.50 -14.80 4.22
C ARG A 89 -16.50 -15.90 4.61
N LEU A 90 -16.70 -16.11 5.91
CA LEU A 90 -17.81 -16.91 6.42
C LEU A 90 -19.07 -16.15 6.00
N SER A 91 -19.63 -16.54 4.86
CA SER A 91 -20.89 -16.04 4.30
C SER A 91 -22.06 -16.40 5.19
#